data_AF-A0A6C0BCX6-F1
#
_entry.id   AF-A0A6C0BCX6-F1
#
_cell.length_a   1.000
_cell.length_b   1.000
_cell.length_c   1.000
_cell.angle_alpha   90.00
_cell.angle_beta   90.00
_cell.angle_gamma   90.00
#
_symmetry.space_group_name_H-M   'P 1'
#
loop_
_entity.id
_entity.type
_entity.pdbx_description
1 polymer ?
#
loop_
_entity_poly.entity_id
_entity_poly.type
_entity_poly.pdbx_seq_one_letter_code
_entity_poly.pdbx_strand_id
1 'polypeptide(L)'
;MPTDKIQHHHLLIRAETVHCPAEEDKDKIKKFVMKLIDDIDMKALGEPHVYYVNTPKYNEGITAVTTIQTSHIAFHFWNTPNPATLHSDGTCLLQFDIYTCGKLTRKQIHHILHMLTPFKPCHVDVTLLNRKYSLEVDLNEQWNKSESSWSSWISSL
;
A
#
# COMPACT_ATOMS: atom_id res chain seq x y z
N MET A 1 -15.80 24.23 -7.92
CA MET A 1 -15.37 24.18 -6.51
C MET A 1 -14.06 24.94 -6.38
N PRO A 2 -13.78 25.68 -5.29
CA PRO A 2 -12.51 26.39 -5.16
C PRO A 2 -11.33 25.39 -5.25
N THR A 3 -10.34 25.71 -6.09
CA THR A 3 -9.19 24.86 -6.43
C THR A 3 -8.27 24.60 -5.23
N ASP A 4 -8.39 25.37 -4.15
CA ASP A 4 -7.58 25.25 -2.93
C ASP A 4 -7.89 24.03 -2.06
N LYS A 5 -8.98 23.31 -2.35
CA LYS A 5 -9.35 22.07 -1.63
C LYS A 5 -8.78 20.80 -2.24
N ILE A 6 -8.21 20.85 -3.44
CA ILE A 6 -7.64 19.68 -4.11
C ILE A 6 -6.20 19.47 -3.61
N GLN A 7 -5.93 18.30 -3.08
CA GLN A 7 -4.61 17.84 -2.66
C GLN A 7 -4.18 16.70 -3.59
N HIS A 8 -2.88 16.50 -3.73
CA HIS A 8 -2.32 15.45 -4.57
C HIS A 8 -1.37 14.61 -3.73
N HIS A 9 -1.92 13.65 -2.99
CA HIS A 9 -1.14 12.81 -2.08
C HIS A 9 -0.85 11.46 -2.73
N HIS A 10 0.41 11.04 -2.74
CA HIS A 10 0.84 9.73 -3.17
C HIS A 10 1.53 9.04 -2.00
N LEU A 11 0.81 8.11 -1.37
CA LEU A 11 1.34 7.28 -0.31
C LEU A 11 2.01 6.05 -0.93
N LEU A 12 3.29 5.91 -0.65
CA LEU A 12 4.12 4.78 -1.02
C LEU A 12 4.35 3.94 0.23
N ILE A 13 4.03 2.66 0.17
CA ILE A 13 4.28 1.71 1.24
C ILE A 13 5.09 0.56 0.65
N ARG A 14 6.27 0.34 1.23
CA ARG A 14 7.02 -0.89 1.05
C ARG A 14 6.90 -1.70 2.32
N ALA A 15 6.45 -2.94 2.24
CA ALA A 15 6.31 -3.79 3.42
C ALA A 15 6.84 -5.20 3.19
N GLU A 16 7.66 -5.66 4.11
CA GLU A 16 8.04 -7.06 4.24
C GLU A 16 7.04 -7.72 5.18
N THR A 17 6.51 -8.86 4.75
CA THR A 17 5.39 -9.53 5.40
C THR A 17 5.67 -11.03 5.51
N VAL A 18 5.05 -11.67 6.50
CA VAL A 18 5.15 -13.13 6.68
C VAL A 18 4.16 -13.88 5.79
N HIS A 19 3.03 -13.25 5.47
CA HIS A 19 1.97 -13.85 4.67
C HIS A 19 1.79 -13.12 3.36
N CYS A 20 1.82 -13.87 2.25
CA CYS A 20 1.55 -13.38 0.91
C CYS A 20 0.21 -13.91 0.41
N PRO A 21 -0.58 -13.11 -0.33
CA PRO A 21 -1.76 -13.63 -1.02
C PRO A 21 -1.35 -14.59 -2.15
N ALA A 22 -2.13 -15.66 -2.30
CA ALA A 22 -1.97 -16.64 -3.36
C ALA A 22 -2.90 -16.35 -4.54
N GLU A 23 -2.81 -17.13 -5.62
CA GLU A 23 -3.64 -16.94 -6.81
C GLU A 23 -5.15 -17.05 -6.49
N GLU A 24 -5.52 -17.97 -5.62
CA GLU A 24 -6.89 -18.16 -5.13
C GLU A 24 -7.44 -16.96 -4.33
N ASP A 25 -6.58 -16.04 -3.88
CA ASP A 25 -6.99 -14.87 -3.11
C ASP A 25 -7.40 -13.67 -3.97
N LYS A 26 -7.37 -13.77 -5.31
CA LYS A 26 -7.72 -12.67 -6.24
C LYS A 26 -9.04 -11.96 -5.87
N ASP A 27 -10.08 -12.70 -5.50
CA ASP A 27 -11.37 -12.11 -5.12
C ASP A 27 -11.35 -11.43 -3.75
N LYS A 28 -10.57 -11.96 -2.79
CA LYS A 28 -10.35 -11.28 -1.50
C LYS A 28 -9.59 -9.98 -1.71
N ILE A 29 -8.62 -10.00 -2.62
CA ILE A 29 -7.85 -8.82 -3.01
C ILE A 29 -8.74 -7.77 -3.68
N LYS A 30 -9.63 -8.14 -4.60
CA LYS A 30 -10.63 -7.21 -5.16
C LYS A 30 -11.45 -6.54 -4.06
N LYS A 31 -11.95 -7.31 -3.08
CA LYS A 31 -12.71 -6.77 -1.94
C LYS A 31 -11.86 -5.85 -1.06
N PHE A 32 -10.61 -6.21 -0.81
CA PHE A 32 -9.65 -5.37 -0.08
C PHE A 32 -9.48 -4.00 -0.76
N VAL A 33 -9.26 -3.97 -2.07
CA VAL A 33 -9.09 -2.72 -2.83
C VAL A 33 -10.38 -1.89 -2.83
N MET A 34 -11.53 -2.52 -3.07
CA MET A 34 -12.81 -1.80 -3.03
C MET A 34 -13.10 -1.20 -1.65
N LYS A 35 -12.77 -1.92 -0.57
CA LYS A 35 -12.89 -1.38 0.79
C LYS A 35 -11.94 -0.20 1.02
N LEU A 36 -10.69 -0.32 0.57
CA LEU A 36 -9.72 0.78 0.69
C LEU A 36 -10.21 2.04 -0.03
N ILE A 37 -10.76 1.90 -1.24
CA ILE A 37 -11.29 3.02 -2.02
C ILE A 37 -12.37 3.78 -1.23
N ASP A 38 -13.29 3.04 -0.59
CA ASP A 38 -14.34 3.61 0.28
C ASP A 38 -13.75 4.28 1.53
N ASP A 39 -12.79 3.64 2.20
CA ASP A 39 -12.15 4.15 3.41
C ASP A 39 -11.36 5.46 3.19
N ILE A 40 -10.89 5.71 1.96
CA ILE A 40 -10.19 6.95 1.59
C ILE A 40 -11.11 8.00 0.93
N ASP A 41 -12.43 7.78 0.95
CA ASP A 41 -13.46 8.66 0.37
C ASP A 41 -13.21 8.93 -1.13
N MET A 42 -12.83 7.88 -1.88
CA MET A 42 -12.62 7.94 -3.32
C MET A 42 -13.67 7.10 -4.06
N LYS A 43 -13.81 7.36 -5.36
CA LYS A 43 -14.70 6.60 -6.24
C LYS A 43 -13.89 5.80 -7.25
N ALA A 44 -14.15 4.50 -7.32
CA ALA A 44 -13.64 3.64 -8.38
C ALA A 44 -14.20 4.06 -9.74
N LEU A 45 -13.37 4.01 -10.78
CA LEU A 45 -13.82 4.20 -12.18
C LEU A 45 -14.13 2.88 -12.88
N GLY A 46 -13.79 1.76 -12.25
CA GLY A 46 -14.05 0.41 -12.72
C GLY A 46 -13.67 -0.62 -11.66
N GLU A 47 -13.87 -1.89 -11.97
CA GLU A 47 -13.45 -2.97 -11.07
C GLU A 47 -11.92 -3.05 -10.96
N PRO A 48 -11.38 -3.44 -9.80
CA PRO A 48 -9.96 -3.76 -9.66
C PRO A 48 -9.53 -4.89 -10.59
N HIS A 49 -8.49 -4.64 -11.37
CA HIS A 49 -7.81 -5.68 -12.13
C HIS A 49 -6.79 -6.36 -11.23
N VAL A 50 -6.94 -7.66 -11.03
CA VAL A 50 -6.07 -8.46 -10.16
C VAL A 50 -5.60 -9.68 -10.91
N TYR A 51 -4.29 -9.85 -10.97
CA TYR A 51 -3.62 -10.94 -11.68
C TYR A 51 -2.64 -11.63 -10.75
N TYR A 52 -2.43 -12.93 -10.99
CA TYR A 52 -1.25 -13.62 -10.47
C TYR A 52 -0.21 -13.67 -11.59
N VAL A 53 0.99 -13.19 -11.31
CA VAL A 53 2.09 -13.10 -12.27
C VAL A 53 3.16 -14.11 -11.88
N ASN A 54 3.60 -14.94 -12.83
CA ASN A 54 4.57 -16.02 -12.58
C ASN A 54 6.01 -15.65 -12.99
N THR A 55 6.23 -14.47 -13.56
CA THR A 55 7.53 -14.06 -14.11
C THR A 55 7.71 -12.53 -14.04
N PRO A 56 8.94 -12.00 -13.92
CA PRO A 56 10.22 -12.72 -13.84
C PRO A 56 10.47 -13.36 -12.47
N LYS A 57 11.54 -14.14 -12.37
CA LYS A 57 11.99 -14.70 -11.09
C LYS A 57 12.18 -13.58 -10.07
N TYR A 58 11.75 -13.84 -8.84
CA TYR A 58 11.75 -12.93 -7.69
C TYR A 58 10.64 -11.88 -7.65
N ASN A 59 9.79 -11.84 -8.68
CA ASN A 59 8.67 -10.90 -8.76
C ASN A 59 7.33 -11.61 -8.97
N GLU A 60 7.30 -12.93 -8.72
CA GLU A 60 6.09 -13.73 -8.83
C GLU A 60 5.11 -13.40 -7.70
N GLY A 61 3.82 -13.27 -8.01
CA GLY A 61 2.78 -13.04 -7.02
C GLY A 61 1.63 -12.19 -7.54
N ILE A 62 0.84 -11.64 -6.61
CA ILE A 62 -0.35 -10.85 -6.95
C ILE A 62 0.05 -9.45 -7.41
N THR A 63 -0.45 -9.04 -8.57
CA THR A 63 -0.45 -7.66 -9.04
C THR A 63 -1.89 -7.15 -9.11
N ALA A 64 -2.14 -5.99 -8.53
CA ALA A 64 -3.44 -5.32 -8.60
C ALA A 64 -3.29 -3.88 -9.05
N VAL A 65 -4.21 -3.41 -9.88
CA VAL A 65 -4.32 -2.00 -10.27
C VAL A 65 -5.78 -1.59 -10.40
N THR A 66 -6.12 -0.42 -9.88
CA THR A 66 -7.45 0.18 -9.99
C THR A 66 -7.34 1.66 -10.26
N THR A 67 -8.11 2.13 -11.24
CA THR A 67 -8.32 3.56 -11.45
C THR A 67 -9.40 4.06 -10.51
N ILE A 68 -9.08 5.13 -9.80
CA ILE A 68 -10.04 5.92 -9.03
C ILE A 68 -10.14 7.30 -9.69
N GLN A 69 -11.14 8.10 -9.33
CA GLN A 69 -11.31 9.42 -9.93
C GLN A 69 -10.00 10.22 -9.90
N THR A 70 -9.54 10.58 -11.10
CA THR A 70 -8.31 11.35 -11.40
C THR A 70 -6.99 10.81 -10.85
N SER A 71 -6.93 9.55 -10.42
CA SER A 71 -5.74 8.97 -9.74
C SER A 71 -5.76 7.43 -9.75
N HIS A 72 -4.98 6.74 -8.92
CA HIS A 72 -4.85 5.28 -8.99
C HIS A 72 -4.41 4.62 -7.68
N ILE A 73 -4.73 3.33 -7.56
CA ILE A 73 -4.17 2.42 -6.56
C ILE A 73 -3.50 1.27 -7.30
N ALA A 74 -2.25 0.96 -6.97
CA ALA A 74 -1.51 -0.14 -7.56
C ALA A 74 -0.66 -0.85 -6.50
N PHE A 75 -0.55 -2.17 -6.58
CA PHE A 75 0.43 -2.88 -5.77
C PHE A 75 0.89 -4.19 -6.38
N HIS A 76 2.00 -4.65 -5.83
CA HIS A 76 2.61 -5.94 -6.12
C HIS A 76 2.94 -6.63 -4.80
N PHE A 77 2.42 -7.82 -4.61
CA PHE A 77 2.95 -8.79 -3.67
C PHE A 77 3.89 -9.71 -4.44
N TRP A 78 5.13 -9.82 -4.00
CA TRP A 78 6.08 -10.82 -4.48
C TRP A 78 6.20 -11.92 -3.44
N ASN A 79 5.78 -13.13 -3.80
CA ASN A 79 5.71 -14.31 -2.93
C ASN A 79 7.07 -14.98 -2.72
N THR A 80 8.00 -14.75 -3.65
CA THR A 80 9.35 -15.28 -3.64
C THR A 80 10.37 -14.18 -3.91
N PRO A 81 10.37 -13.06 -3.17
CA PRO A 81 11.24 -11.93 -3.45
C PRO A 81 12.72 -12.32 -3.34
N ASN A 82 13.59 -11.55 -4.00
CA ASN A 82 15.03 -11.78 -3.86
C ASN A 82 15.43 -11.54 -2.39
N PRO A 83 15.98 -12.55 -1.67
CA PRO A 83 16.31 -12.40 -0.25
C PRO A 83 17.27 -11.24 0.03
N ALA A 84 18.13 -10.88 -0.92
CA ALA A 84 19.05 -9.75 -0.78
C ALA A 84 18.35 -8.38 -0.72
N THR A 85 17.07 -8.31 -1.08
CA THR A 85 16.27 -7.08 -1.04
C THR A 85 15.49 -6.92 0.26
N LEU A 86 15.52 -7.91 1.14
CA LEU A 86 14.79 -7.91 2.40
C LEU A 86 15.69 -7.40 3.54
N HIS A 87 15.08 -6.72 4.50
CA HIS A 87 15.71 -6.15 5.69
C HIS A 87 15.25 -6.84 6.98
N SER A 88 14.40 -7.86 6.88
CA SER A 88 13.84 -8.61 7.99
C SER A 88 13.56 -10.07 7.62
N ASP A 89 13.01 -10.84 8.56
CA ASP A 89 12.61 -12.25 8.37
C ASP A 89 11.32 -12.42 7.55
N GLY A 90 10.89 -11.37 6.83
CA GLY A 90 9.75 -11.45 5.92
C GLY A 90 10.01 -12.43 4.79
N THR A 91 8.96 -13.03 4.26
CA THR A 91 9.04 -13.96 3.12
C THR A 91 8.31 -13.44 1.89
N CYS A 92 7.60 -12.32 2.04
CA CYS A 92 6.78 -11.70 1.03
C CYS A 92 7.04 -10.19 1.02
N LEU A 93 7.18 -9.61 -0.17
CA LEU A 93 7.43 -8.18 -0.34
C LEU A 93 6.23 -7.51 -1.00
N LEU A 94 5.65 -6.52 -0.33
CA LEU A 94 4.61 -5.63 -0.82
C LEU A 94 5.24 -4.32 -1.30
N GLN A 95 4.92 -3.94 -2.54
CA GLN A 95 5.11 -2.59 -3.09
C GLN A 95 3.72 -1.99 -3.31
N PHE A 96 3.36 -0.90 -2.65
CA PHE A 96 1.99 -0.38 -2.65
C PHE A 96 1.92 1.13 -2.84
N ASP A 97 1.25 1.52 -3.91
CA ASP A 97 1.00 2.88 -4.34
C ASP A 97 -0.48 3.25 -4.14
N ILE A 98 -0.72 4.31 -3.37
CA ILE A 98 -2.04 4.93 -3.23
C ILE A 98 -1.89 6.39 -3.62
N TYR A 99 -2.14 6.70 -4.89
CA TYR A 99 -2.20 8.06 -5.39
C TYR A 99 -3.65 8.54 -5.39
N THR A 100 -3.92 9.66 -4.73
CA THR A 100 -5.25 10.26 -4.64
C THR A 100 -5.22 11.77 -4.89
N CYS A 101 -6.29 12.26 -5.52
CA CYS A 101 -6.58 13.70 -5.64
C CYS A 101 -7.40 14.25 -4.44
N GLY A 102 -7.50 13.47 -3.38
CA GLY A 102 -8.00 13.87 -2.07
C GLY A 102 -6.88 14.06 -1.04
N LYS A 103 -7.26 14.51 0.15
CA LYS A 103 -6.33 14.60 1.29
C LYS A 103 -6.20 13.22 1.95
N LEU A 104 -4.98 12.71 2.08
CA LEU A 104 -4.70 11.61 3.02
C LEU A 104 -4.35 12.18 4.39
N THR A 105 -5.25 11.99 5.35
CA THR A 105 -5.04 12.36 6.76
C THR A 105 -4.24 11.27 7.49
N ARG A 106 -3.59 11.63 8.62
CA ARG A 106 -2.92 10.64 9.50
C ARG A 106 -3.85 9.49 9.88
N LYS A 107 -5.12 9.79 10.19
CA LYS A 107 -6.15 8.76 10.49
C LYS A 107 -6.36 7.78 9.32
N GLN A 108 -6.38 8.26 8.08
CA GLN A 108 -6.50 7.39 6.90
C GLN A 108 -5.23 6.58 6.69
N ILE A 109 -4.04 7.17 6.86
CA ILE A 109 -2.77 6.43 6.76
C ILE A 109 -2.69 5.34 7.82
N HIS A 110 -3.02 5.66 9.07
CA HIS A 110 -3.15 4.71 10.17
C HIS A 110 -4.09 3.54 9.81
N HIS A 111 -5.25 3.87 9.25
CA HIS A 111 -6.22 2.87 8.82
C HIS A 111 -5.70 1.99 7.67
N ILE A 112 -5.06 2.57 6.66
CA ILE A 112 -4.41 1.85 5.55
C ILE A 112 -3.38 0.85 6.08
N LEU A 113 -2.50 1.31 6.98
CA LEU A 113 -1.51 0.43 7.62
C LEU A 113 -2.21 -0.66 8.43
N HIS A 114 -3.23 -0.33 9.22
CA HIS A 114 -3.99 -1.32 9.98
C HIS A 114 -4.61 -2.40 9.07
N MET A 115 -5.06 -2.06 7.86
CA MET A 115 -5.55 -3.04 6.88
C MET A 115 -4.48 -4.05 6.44
N LEU A 116 -3.19 -3.76 6.62
CA LEU A 116 -2.07 -4.68 6.32
C LEU A 116 -1.81 -5.70 7.44
N THR A 117 -2.44 -5.55 8.61
CA THR A 117 -2.26 -6.45 9.76
C THR A 117 -2.42 -7.94 9.43
N PRO A 118 -3.39 -8.38 8.60
CA PRO A 118 -3.53 -9.80 8.24
C PRO A 118 -2.30 -10.40 7.54
N PHE A 119 -1.50 -9.58 6.83
CA PHE A 119 -0.28 -10.02 6.17
C PHE A 119 0.90 -10.20 7.14
N LYS A 120 0.74 -9.78 8.41
CA LYS A 120 1.77 -9.79 9.46
C LYS A 120 3.06 -9.07 9.00
N PRO A 121 3.03 -7.74 8.87
CA PRO A 121 4.23 -6.96 8.54
C PRO A 121 5.34 -7.19 9.56
N CYS A 122 6.59 -7.21 9.10
CA CYS A 122 7.78 -7.30 9.93
C CYS A 122 8.78 -6.16 9.70
N HIS A 123 8.69 -5.50 8.54
CA HIS A 123 9.40 -4.25 8.25
C HIS A 123 8.57 -3.42 7.28
N VAL A 124 8.44 -2.11 7.53
CA VAL A 124 7.60 -1.22 6.71
C VAL A 124 8.30 0.13 6.52
N ASP A 125 8.39 0.58 5.28
CA ASP A 125 8.74 1.94 4.90
C ASP A 125 7.48 2.65 4.39
N VAL A 126 7.26 3.87 4.83
CA VAL A 126 6.11 4.70 4.41
C VAL A 126 6.61 6.07 4.01
N THR A 127 6.32 6.47 2.77
CA THR A 127 6.57 7.82 2.28
C THR A 127 5.28 8.43 1.77
N LEU A 128 4.92 9.63 2.23
CA LEU A 128 3.84 10.43 1.66
C LEU A 128 4.44 11.53 0.82
N LEU A 129 4.15 11.51 -0.48
CA LEU A 129 4.54 12.57 -1.40
C LEU A 129 3.37 13.53 -1.64
N ASN A 130 3.63 14.82 -1.53
CA ASN A 130 2.77 15.88 -2.01
C ASN A 130 3.17 16.26 -3.43
N ARG A 131 2.23 16.08 -4.36
CA ARG A 131 2.43 16.21 -5.81
C ARG A 131 1.78 17.47 -6.40
N LYS A 132 1.40 18.44 -5.56
CA LYS A 132 0.65 19.63 -6.01
C LYS A 132 1.52 20.60 -6.82
N TYR A 133 2.74 20.87 -6.36
CA TYR A 133 3.67 21.81 -7.01
C TYR A 133 5.01 21.17 -7.39
N SER A 134 5.45 20.17 -6.65
CA SER A 134 6.68 19.39 -6.88
C SER A 134 6.46 17.96 -6.35
N LEU A 135 7.53 17.19 -6.12
CA LEU A 135 7.50 15.92 -5.39
C LEU A 135 8.02 16.16 -3.97
N GLU A 136 7.23 16.82 -3.14
CA GLU A 136 7.59 17.14 -1.74
C GLU A 136 7.32 15.93 -0.84
N VAL A 137 8.19 15.71 0.15
CA VAL A 137 8.04 14.60 1.11
C VAL A 137 7.36 15.14 2.37
N ASP A 138 6.09 14.81 2.55
CA ASP A 138 5.29 15.23 3.72
C ASP A 138 5.47 14.28 4.92
N LEU A 139 5.80 13.01 4.66
CA LEU A 139 6.04 11.97 5.66
C LEU A 139 7.09 11.00 5.12
N ASN A 140 8.02 10.58 5.97
CA ASN A 140 8.94 9.48 5.67
C ASN A 140 9.31 8.75 6.95
N GLU A 141 8.67 7.61 7.17
CA GLU A 141 8.77 6.84 8.41
C GLU A 141 9.11 5.40 8.11
N GLN A 142 9.80 4.77 9.05
CA GLN A 142 10.18 3.37 8.97
C GLN A 142 9.82 2.64 10.25
N TRP A 143 9.58 1.34 10.12
CA TRP A 143 9.32 0.47 11.24
C TRP A 143 10.00 -0.88 11.06
N ASN A 144 10.58 -1.38 12.15
CA ASN A 144 10.98 -2.76 12.26
C ASN A 144 10.30 -3.42 13.47
N LYS A 145 9.86 -4.67 13.29
CA LYS A 145 9.27 -5.48 14.35
C LYS A 145 10.19 -5.68 15.57
N SER A 146 11.50 -5.56 15.39
CA SER A 146 12.47 -5.64 16.49
C SER A 146 12.45 -4.41 17.41
N GLU A 147 11.96 -3.26 16.92
CA GLU A 147 12.01 -1.98 17.64
C GLU A 147 10.77 -1.73 18.49
N SER A 148 9.58 -2.11 17.99
CA SER A 148 8.32 -1.90 18.68
C SER A 148 7.21 -2.80 18.14
N SER A 149 6.08 -2.87 18.86
CA SER A 149 4.91 -3.58 18.35
C SER A 149 4.25 -2.81 17.20
N TRP A 150 3.72 -3.56 16.23
CA TRP A 150 3.03 -3.02 15.05
C TRP A 150 1.94 -2.00 15.43
N SER A 151 1.07 -2.36 16.38
CA SER A 151 -0.02 -1.49 16.83
C SER A 151 0.48 -0.21 17.50
N SER A 152 1.57 -0.28 18.26
CA SER A 152 2.16 0.89 18.92
C SER A 152 2.73 1.85 17.89
N TRP A 153 3.44 1.33 16.88
CA TRP A 153 4.03 2.17 15.85
C TRP A 153 2.97 2.85 14.97
N ILE A 154 1.98 2.10 14.48
CA ILE A 154 0.89 2.71 13.69
C ILE A 154 0.22 3.83 14.50
N SER A 155 -0.03 3.63 15.80
CA SER A 155 -0.65 4.63 16.67
C SER A 155 0.22 5.88 16.91
N SER A 156 1.53 5.78 16.69
CA SER A 156 2.48 6.90 16.84
C SER A 156 2.61 7.75 15.57
N LEU A 157 2.13 7.25 14.44
CA LEU A 157 2.17 7.88 13.12
C LEU A 157 1.00 8.86 12.92
#